data_AF-W4UPB0-F1
#
_entry.id   AF-W4UPB0-F1
#
_cell.length_a   1.000
_cell.length_b   1.000
_cell.length_c   1.000
_cell.angle_alpha   90.00
_cell.angle_beta   90.00
_cell.angle_gamma   90.00
#
_symmetry.space_group_name_H-M   'P 1'
#
loop_
_entity.id
_entity.type
_entity.pdbx_description
1 polymer ?
#
loop_
_entity_poly.entity_id
_entity_poly.type
_entity_poly.pdbx_seq_one_letter_code
_entity_poly.pdbx_strand_id
1 'polypeptide(L)'
;MFFIRQLSIDLGIADERTVNLTQKHIRGRLAESLLFLKDSYGLEEDGSTLSIYLSREDLANLSNMTTSNAIRTLSQFATERLITIDGRKIKIIEEDKLKKISKIG
;
A
#
# COMPACT_ATOMS: atom_id res chain seq x y z
N MET A 1 4.62 -16.90 28.75
CA MET A 1 5.48 -15.88 28.09
C MET A 1 5.22 -15.71 26.59
N PHE A 2 4.48 -16.61 25.91
CA PHE A 2 4.14 -16.46 24.49
C PHE A 2 3.35 -15.16 24.19
N PHE A 3 2.27 -14.90 24.94
CA PHE A 3 1.39 -13.74 24.69
C PHE A 3 2.06 -12.38 24.86
N ILE A 4 2.90 -12.21 25.89
CA ILE A 4 3.63 -10.95 26.11
C ILE A 4 4.56 -10.68 24.91
N ARG A 5 5.28 -11.71 24.44
CA ARG A 5 6.16 -11.57 23.27
C ARG A 5 5.37 -11.24 22.01
N GLN A 6 4.22 -11.87 21.79
CA GLN A 6 3.38 -11.59 20.62
C GLN A 6 2.85 -10.16 20.66
N LEU A 7 2.33 -9.70 21.81
CA LEU A 7 1.86 -8.33 21.98
C LEU A 7 2.98 -7.30 21.78
N SER A 8 4.21 -7.58 22.23
CA SER A 8 5.35 -6.69 21.97
C SER A 8 5.70 -6.59 20.49
N ILE A 9 5.56 -7.68 19.73
CA ILE A 9 5.77 -7.67 18.28
C ILE A 9 4.68 -6.83 17.60
N ASP A 10 3.42 -7.09 17.93
CA ASP A 10 2.28 -6.39 17.33
C ASP A 10 2.33 -4.88 17.64
N LEU A 11 2.76 -4.50 18.84
CA LEU A 11 2.98 -3.10 19.22
C LEU A 11 4.09 -2.44 18.38
N GLY A 12 5.22 -3.13 18.18
CA GLY A 12 6.31 -2.63 17.34
C GLY A 12 5.87 -2.40 15.89
N ILE A 13 5.05 -3.29 15.33
CA ILE A 13 4.48 -3.16 13.99
C ILE A 13 3.53 -1.95 13.92
N ALA A 14 2.71 -1.73 14.95
CA ALA A 14 1.81 -0.59 15.02
C ALA A 14 2.56 0.76 15.09
N ASP A 15 3.65 0.82 15.86
CA ASP A 15 4.53 2.00 15.93
C ASP A 15 5.21 2.28 14.59
N GLU A 16 5.77 1.25 13.94
CA GLU A 16 6.39 1.39 12.61
C GLU A 16 5.39 1.92 11.58
N ARG A 17 4.17 1.37 11.58
CA ARG A 17 3.08 1.84 10.72
C ARG A 17 2.71 3.30 11.01
N THR A 18 2.72 3.72 12.27
CA THR A 18 2.43 5.12 12.65
C THR A 18 3.50 6.07 12.11
N VAL A 19 4.78 5.73 12.23
CA VAL A 19 5.89 6.50 11.64
C VAL A 19 5.73 6.59 10.13
N ASN A 20 5.46 5.46 9.49
CA ASN A 20 5.28 5.39 8.05
C ASN A 20 4.11 6.25 7.56
N LEU A 21 2.98 6.25 8.26
CA LEU A 21 1.80 7.04 7.87
C LEU A 21 1.91 8.55 8.14
N THR A 22 2.83 8.97 9.01
CA THR A 22 2.98 10.37 9.42
C THR A 22 4.18 11.06 8.78
N GLN A 23 5.29 10.34 8.57
CA GLN A 23 6.54 10.93 8.08
C GLN A 23 6.74 10.73 6.57
N LYS A 24 6.21 9.67 5.98
CA LYS A 24 6.34 9.45 4.53
C LYS A 24 5.52 10.45 3.75
N HIS A 25 6.07 10.91 2.63
CA HIS A 25 5.34 11.57 1.58
C HIS A 25 4.17 10.72 1.09
N ILE A 26 3.17 11.41 0.56
CA ILE A 26 1.91 10.81 0.12
C ILE A 26 2.11 9.64 -0.87
N ARG A 27 3.12 9.73 -1.73
CA ARG A 27 3.48 8.65 -2.66
C ARG A 27 4.02 7.42 -1.93
N GLY A 28 4.91 7.61 -0.94
CA GLY A 28 5.45 6.52 -0.13
C GLY A 28 4.35 5.79 0.63
N ARG A 29 3.42 6.54 1.24
CA ARG A 29 2.27 5.97 1.97
C ARG A 29 1.38 5.10 1.10
N LEU A 30 1.05 5.56 -0.12
CA LEU A 30 0.24 4.75 -1.03
C LEU A 30 1.01 3.52 -1.53
N ALA A 31 2.29 3.67 -1.86
CA ALA A 31 3.12 2.56 -2.31
C ALA A 31 3.22 1.46 -1.24
N GLU A 32 3.44 1.86 0.01
CA GLU A 32 3.42 0.94 1.16
C GLU A 32 2.07 0.28 1.34
N SER A 33 0.97 1.03 1.23
CA SER A 33 -0.38 0.48 1.36
C SER A 33 -0.66 -0.59 0.31
N LEU A 34 -0.21 -0.39 -0.94
CA LEU A 34 -0.37 -1.38 -2.01
C LEU A 34 0.47 -2.65 -1.76
N LEU A 35 1.72 -2.49 -1.27
CA LEU A 35 2.58 -3.61 -0.91
C LEU A 35 2.02 -4.37 0.30
N PHE A 36 1.50 -3.67 1.30
CA PHE A 36 0.84 -4.27 2.45
C PHE A 36 -0.37 -5.10 2.04
N LEU A 37 -1.19 -4.61 1.10
CA LEU A 37 -2.33 -5.37 0.57
C LEU A 37 -1.88 -6.63 -0.16
N LYS A 38 -0.81 -6.55 -0.95
CA LYS A 38 -0.19 -7.72 -1.58
C LYS A 38 0.23 -8.74 -0.52
N ASP A 39 0.97 -8.31 0.50
CA ASP A 39 1.51 -9.20 1.52
C ASP A 39 0.40 -9.83 2.39
N SER A 40 -0.71 -9.11 2.60
CA SER A 40 -1.83 -9.57 3.43
C SER A 40 -2.82 -10.46 2.68
N TYR A 41 -3.12 -10.17 1.41
CA TYR A 41 -4.20 -10.84 0.66
C TYR A 41 -3.69 -11.66 -0.53
N GLY A 42 -2.42 -11.53 -0.89
CA GLY A 42 -1.84 -12.22 -2.05
C GLY A 42 -2.20 -11.58 -3.39
N LEU A 43 -1.96 -12.35 -4.46
CA LEU A 43 -2.19 -11.97 -5.85
C LEU A 43 -3.14 -12.96 -6.53
N GLU A 44 -3.84 -12.50 -7.56
CA GLU A 44 -4.67 -13.35 -8.42
C GLU A 44 -3.79 -14.35 -9.21
N GLU A 45 -4.43 -15.26 -9.95
CA GLU A 45 -3.73 -16.29 -10.76
C GLU A 45 -2.72 -15.70 -11.77
N ASP A 46 -2.90 -14.44 -12.16
CA ASP A 46 -1.99 -13.72 -13.05
C ASP A 46 -0.67 -13.28 -12.37
N GLY A 47 -0.51 -13.57 -11.08
CA GLY A 47 0.68 -13.30 -10.29
C GLY A 47 1.03 -11.83 -10.16
N SER A 48 0.11 -10.90 -10.43
CA SER A 48 0.39 -9.47 -10.45
C SER A 48 -0.78 -8.57 -10.06
N THR A 49 -2.02 -9.04 -10.16
CA THR A 49 -3.21 -8.34 -9.68
C THR A 49 -3.45 -8.62 -8.21
N LEU A 50 -3.76 -7.59 -7.41
CA LEU A 50 -4.09 -7.77 -6.00
C LEU A 50 -5.40 -8.57 -5.84
N SER A 51 -5.42 -9.58 -4.97
CA SER A 51 -6.61 -10.40 -4.67
C SER A 51 -7.66 -9.69 -3.80
N ILE A 52 -7.63 -8.36 -3.76
CA ILE A 52 -8.56 -7.52 -2.99
C ILE A 52 -9.01 -6.32 -3.81
N TYR A 53 -10.29 -5.98 -3.71
CA TYR A 53 -10.93 -4.91 -4.47
C TYR A 53 -11.40 -3.80 -3.55
N LEU A 54 -10.55 -2.81 -3.34
CA LEU A 54 -10.85 -1.67 -2.49
C LEU A 54 -11.43 -0.50 -3.28
N SER A 55 -12.33 0.27 -2.64
CA SER A 55 -12.73 1.55 -3.19
C SER A 55 -11.57 2.56 -3.11
N ARG A 56 -11.68 3.68 -3.85
CA ARG A 56 -10.69 4.77 -3.75
C ARG A 56 -10.67 5.40 -2.37
N GLU A 57 -11.80 5.41 -1.69
CA GLU A 57 -11.93 5.90 -0.32
C GLU A 57 -11.22 4.96 0.67
N ASP A 58 -11.39 3.64 0.54
CA ASP A 58 -10.68 2.67 1.39
C ASP A 58 -9.16 2.77 1.23
N LEU A 59 -8.68 2.94 -0.01
CA LEU A 59 -7.25 3.15 -0.28
C LEU A 59 -6.75 4.46 0.32
N ALA A 60 -7.56 5.52 0.30
CA ALA A 60 -7.22 6.80 0.89
C ALA A 60 -7.13 6.71 2.42
N ASN A 61 -8.11 6.05 3.04
CA ASN A 61 -8.14 5.79 4.48
C ASN A 61 -6.94 4.94 4.91
N LEU A 62 -6.62 3.89 4.14
CA LEU A 62 -5.49 3.00 4.42
C LEU A 62 -4.14 3.73 4.37
N SER A 63 -4.00 4.67 3.44
CA SER A 63 -2.76 5.43 3.20
C SER A 63 -2.72 6.80 3.87
N ASN A 64 -3.65 7.06 4.79
CA ASN A 64 -3.77 8.30 5.54
C ASN A 64 -3.73 9.55 4.63
N MET A 65 -4.63 9.59 3.65
CA MET A 65 -4.78 10.72 2.73
C MET A 65 -6.23 10.94 2.30
N THR A 66 -6.49 12.06 1.62
CA THR A 66 -7.81 12.32 1.04
C THR A 66 -8.06 11.46 -0.20
N THR A 67 -9.32 11.14 -0.49
CA THR A 67 -9.73 10.38 -1.68
C THR A 67 -9.23 11.02 -2.98
N SER A 68 -9.25 12.36 -3.07
CA SER A 68 -8.71 13.10 -4.21
C SER A 68 -7.21 12.86 -4.41
N ASN A 69 -6.43 12.91 -3.33
CA ASN A 69 -5.00 12.61 -3.40
C ASN A 69 -4.71 11.15 -3.74
N ALA A 70 -5.51 10.21 -3.22
CA ALA A 70 -5.37 8.79 -3.57
C ALA A 70 -5.61 8.57 -5.07
N ILE A 71 -6.68 9.14 -5.61
CA ILE A 71 -6.98 9.08 -7.05
C ILE A 71 -5.83 9.70 -7.87
N ARG A 72 -5.37 10.90 -7.49
CA ARG A 72 -4.28 11.58 -8.19
C ARG A 72 -2.99 10.75 -8.19
N THR A 73 -2.63 10.18 -7.04
CA THR A 73 -1.40 9.42 -6.87
C THR A 73 -1.47 8.08 -7.62
N LEU A 74 -2.62 7.40 -7.58
CA LEU A 74 -2.88 6.19 -8.38
C LEU A 74 -2.75 6.47 -9.88
N SER A 75 -3.33 7.57 -10.36
CA SER A 75 -3.20 7.98 -11.77
C SER A 75 -1.75 8.27 -12.15
N GLN A 76 -0.97 8.88 -11.25
CA GLN A 76 0.45 9.12 -11.47
C GLN A 76 1.24 7.80 -11.52
N PHE A 77 0.98 6.86 -10.62
CA PHE A 77 1.60 5.52 -10.66
C PHE A 77 1.26 4.77 -11.94
N ALA A 78 0.02 4.88 -12.42
CA ALA A 78 -0.40 4.30 -13.69
C ALA A 78 0.32 4.92 -14.89
N THR A 79 0.49 6.26 -14.89
CA THR A 79 1.21 7.00 -15.93
C THR A 79 2.69 6.60 -15.98
N GLU A 80 3.29 6.39 -14.81
CA GLU A 80 4.68 5.91 -14.65
C GLU A 80 4.83 4.40 -14.89
N ARG A 81 3.74 3.70 -15.25
CA ARG A 81 3.69 2.25 -15.50
C ARG A 81 4.13 1.41 -14.30
N LEU A 82 3.93 1.93 -13.09
CA LEU A 82 4.18 1.20 -11.84
C LEU A 82 3.05 0.22 -11.54
N ILE A 83 1.83 0.65 -11.84
CA ILE A 83 0.60 -0.12 -11.69
C ILE A 83 -0.26 -0.01 -12.93
N THR A 84 -1.22 -0.92 -13.08
CA THR A 84 -2.40 -0.73 -13.93
C THR A 84 -3.63 -0.72 -13.04
N ILE A 85 -4.66 -0.05 -13.53
CA ILE A 85 -5.92 0.11 -12.82
C ILE A 85 -7.03 -0.28 -13.78
N ASP A 86 -7.83 -1.28 -13.40
CA ASP A 86 -9.03 -1.68 -14.10
C ASP A 86 -10.21 -1.67 -13.13
N GLY A 87 -10.98 -0.58 -13.13
CA GLY A 87 -12.01 -0.34 -12.12
C GLY A 87 -11.43 -0.36 -10.71
N ARG A 88 -11.80 -1.37 -9.91
CA ARG A 88 -11.26 -1.58 -8.56
C ARG A 88 -10.05 -2.51 -8.51
N LYS A 89 -9.75 -3.21 -9.61
CA LYS A 89 -8.58 -4.07 -9.71
C LYS A 89 -7.33 -3.21 -9.86
N ILE A 90 -6.31 -3.53 -9.08
CA ILE A 90 -5.00 -2.89 -9.18
C ILE A 90 -3.99 -3.99 -9.47
N LYS A 91 -3.26 -3.82 -10.56
CA LYS A 91 -2.19 -4.71 -10.98
C LYS A 91 -0.85 -4.05 -10.75
N ILE A 92 0.03 -4.71 -10.00
CA ILE A 92 1.40 -4.25 -9.76
C ILE A 92 2.25 -4.70 -10.94
N ILE A 93 2.84 -3.75 -11.66
CA ILE A 93 3.71 -4.03 -12.82
C ILE A 93 5.18 -3.97 -12.42
N GLU A 94 5.55 -2.99 -11.60
CA GLU A 94 6.94 -2.74 -11.19
C GLU A 94 7.05 -2.69 -9.66
N GLU A 95 7.00 -3.87 -9.06
CA GLU A 95 7.05 -4.02 -7.60
C GLU A 95 8.33 -3.43 -6.99
N ASP A 96 9.48 -3.64 -7.62
CA ASP A 96 10.76 -3.15 -7.09
C ASP A 96 10.83 -1.62 -7.04
N LYS A 97 10.24 -0.95 -8.04
CA LYS A 97 10.13 0.52 -8.04
C LYS A 97 9.14 0.98 -6.96
N LEU A 98 8.03 0.28 -6.78
CA LEU A 98 7.08 0.54 -5.68
C LEU A 98 7.74 0.39 -4.31
N LYS A 99 8.55 -0.65 -4.10
CA LYS A 99 9.34 -0.84 -2.88
C LYS A 99 10.32 0.30 -2.64
N LYS A 100 10.99 0.80 -3.69
CA LYS A 100 11.86 1.98 -3.59
C LYS A 100 11.08 3.23 -3.20
N ILE A 101 9.93 3.47 -3.83
CA ILE A 101 9.06 4.61 -3.51
C ILE A 101 8.54 4.52 -2.07
N SER A 102 8.18 3.33 -1.59
CA SER A 102 7.76 3.10 -0.22
C SER A 102 8.86 3.34 0.82
N LYS A 103 10.14 3.15 0.47
CA LYS A 103 11.29 3.38 1.36
C LYS A 103 11.80 4.83 1.37
N ILE A 104 11.71 5.52 0.23
CA ILE A 104 12.32 6.84 0.01
C ILE A 104 11.28 7.97 0.18
N GLY A 105 10.03 7.68 -0.20
CA GLY A 105 8.92 8.62 -0.11
C GLY A 105 8.44 8.73 1.31
#